data_AF-A0A267F2X5-F1
#
_entry.id   AF-A0A267F2X5-F1
#
_cell.length_a   1.000
_cell.length_b   1.000
_cell.length_c   1.000
_cell.angle_alpha   90.00
_cell.angle_beta   90.00
_cell.angle_gamma   90.00
#
_symmetry.space_group_name_H-M   'P 1'
#
loop_
_entity.id
_entity.type
_entity.pdbx_description
1 polymer ?
#
loop_
_entity_poly.entity_id
_entity_poly.type
_entity_poly.pdbx_seq_one_letter_code
_entity_poly.pdbx_strand_id
1 'polypeptide(L)'
;MAVQKLTVFLILAAITLCFAQDDPFEPSIFAISGDIDSHNDAKPITLHDLTEEQALFAVINFGPSISGADDEDTGPVPSPPPTEKPTVPPPPPTEKPTVPPPPPTEKPTVPPLPPTEKPTVPPPPPTEKPTVPESITTTPKTSKPKVREFEFVGCYANHHGTETALDDIPRSHPEMTVVDCYFFCTLRFANYFGIFDATKCYCGFTINTTQVVQDRCRLTCPGNPLEVCGGSSAISIYVLPKPKVVSRPEDPVGCYFASDSSTLGGPKLSSSDMTQSVCASECAKYLTKYFGLMTKDSQGSCHCGNEIPSGEQNKYDMSFCQYKCPGVRFNMEVCGSDMFMLVFKLNIQS
;
A
#
# COMPACT_ATOMS: atom_id res chain seq x y z
N MET A 1 -12.42 -33.06 11.42
CA MET A 1 -13.64 -33.11 10.56
C MET A 1 -14.91 -33.54 11.29
N ALA A 2 -14.87 -34.18 12.47
CA ALA A 2 -16.10 -34.55 13.21
C ALA A 2 -16.69 -33.39 14.05
N VAL A 3 -15.86 -32.49 14.59
CA VAL A 3 -16.32 -31.36 15.42
C VAL A 3 -17.05 -30.29 14.58
N GLN A 4 -16.61 -30.07 13.33
CA GLN A 4 -17.17 -29.05 12.44
C GLN A 4 -18.52 -29.47 11.82
N LYS A 5 -18.79 -30.77 11.71
CA LYS A 5 -20.10 -31.29 11.28
C LYS A 5 -21.17 -31.19 12.38
N LEU A 6 -20.76 -31.20 13.65
CA LEU A 6 -21.68 -31.10 14.80
C LEU A 6 -22.17 -29.65 15.00
N THR A 7 -21.33 -28.65 14.72
CA THR A 7 -21.70 -27.23 14.82
C THR A 7 -22.68 -26.79 13.73
N VAL A 8 -22.53 -27.30 12.51
CA VAL A 8 -23.43 -27.00 11.36
C VAL A 8 -24.82 -27.61 11.56
N PHE A 9 -24.91 -28.81 12.15
CA PHE A 9 -26.19 -29.45 12.49
C PHE A 9 -26.96 -28.71 13.60
N LEU A 10 -26.25 -28.11 14.57
CA LEU A 10 -26.87 -27.32 15.63
C LEU A 10 -27.39 -25.95 15.13
N ILE A 11 -26.71 -25.33 14.16
CA ILE A 11 -27.13 -24.05 13.56
C ILE A 11 -28.36 -24.24 12.66
N LEU A 12 -28.41 -25.33 11.87
CA LEU A 12 -29.58 -25.66 11.04
C LEU A 12 -30.81 -26.00 11.89
N ALA A 13 -30.64 -26.69 13.02
CA ALA A 13 -31.74 -27.00 13.94
C ALA A 13 -32.30 -25.73 14.64
N ALA A 14 -31.45 -24.74 14.95
CA ALA A 14 -31.89 -23.47 15.54
C ALA A 14 -32.69 -22.60 14.56
N ILE A 15 -32.32 -22.63 13.26
CA ILE A 15 -33.04 -21.89 12.21
C ILE A 15 -34.41 -22.53 11.96
N THR A 16 -34.53 -23.85 11.96
CA THR A 16 -35.84 -24.52 11.79
C THR A 16 -36.78 -24.33 12.99
N LEU A 17 -36.25 -24.13 14.20
CA LEU A 17 -37.05 -23.82 15.40
C LEU A 17 -37.54 -22.36 15.46
N CYS A 18 -36.91 -21.42 14.74
CA CYS A 18 -37.37 -20.03 14.68
C CYS A 18 -38.59 -19.82 13.75
N PHE A 19 -38.89 -20.73 12.83
CA PHE A 19 -39.97 -20.57 11.84
C PHE A 19 -41.26 -21.34 12.18
N ALA A 20 -41.39 -21.87 13.39
CA ALA A 20 -42.57 -22.60 13.83
C ALA A 20 -43.30 -21.86 14.96
N GLN A 21 -43.70 -20.60 14.75
CA GLN A 21 -44.77 -19.96 15.51
C GLN A 21 -45.33 -18.73 14.77
N ASP A 22 -46.56 -18.92 14.31
CA ASP A 22 -47.66 -17.97 14.05
C ASP A 22 -47.61 -16.93 12.89
N ASP A 23 -48.50 -17.20 11.92
CA ASP A 23 -49.24 -16.32 10.99
C ASP A 23 -48.65 -15.85 9.62
N PRO A 24 -49.53 -15.68 8.59
CA PRO A 24 -49.17 -15.82 7.17
C PRO A 24 -49.14 -14.49 6.41
N PHE A 25 -48.05 -14.19 5.69
CA PHE A 25 -48.04 -13.15 4.65
C PHE A 25 -47.23 -13.60 3.42
N GLU A 26 -47.75 -13.29 2.23
CA GLU A 26 -47.28 -13.69 0.91
C GLU A 26 -45.86 -13.23 0.54
N PRO A 27 -45.14 -13.95 -0.35
CA PRO A 27 -43.79 -13.58 -0.76
C PRO A 27 -43.83 -12.55 -1.91
N SER A 28 -43.37 -11.32 -1.64
CA SER A 28 -43.00 -10.37 -2.70
C SER A 28 -41.54 -10.60 -3.11
N ILE A 29 -41.38 -11.02 -4.36
CA ILE A 29 -40.10 -11.23 -5.05
C ILE A 29 -39.38 -9.89 -5.23
N PHE A 30 -38.21 -9.70 -4.61
CA PHE A 30 -37.28 -8.62 -4.95
C PHE A 30 -36.30 -9.10 -6.03
N ALA A 31 -36.47 -8.56 -7.25
CA ALA A 31 -35.53 -8.70 -8.35
C ALA A 31 -34.37 -7.70 -8.19
N ILE A 32 -33.14 -8.20 -8.35
CA ILE A 32 -31.90 -7.41 -8.31
C ILE A 32 -31.63 -6.94 -9.75
N SER A 33 -31.63 -5.63 -9.99
CA SER A 33 -31.22 -5.03 -11.27
C SER A 33 -29.70 -4.85 -11.29
N GLY A 34 -29.03 -5.56 -12.20
CA GLY A 34 -27.69 -5.23 -12.66
C GLY A 34 -27.74 -5.00 -14.18
N ASP A 35 -27.26 -3.85 -14.64
CA ASP A 35 -27.09 -3.54 -16.06
C ASP A 35 -25.97 -4.41 -16.66
N ILE A 36 -26.18 -4.94 -17.87
CA ILE A 36 -25.25 -4.92 -19.03
C ILE A 36 -25.99 -5.40 -20.30
N ASP A 37 -25.93 -4.53 -21.32
CA ASP A 37 -26.07 -4.67 -22.78
C ASP A 37 -26.64 -5.95 -23.43
N SER A 38 -27.81 -5.76 -24.06
CA SER A 38 -28.22 -6.14 -25.42
C SER A 38 -27.62 -7.41 -26.08
N HIS A 39 -28.23 -8.57 -25.88
CA HIS A 39 -28.84 -9.42 -26.94
C HIS A 39 -29.41 -10.74 -26.39
N ASN A 40 -30.73 -10.90 -26.49
CA ASN A 40 -31.57 -12.12 -26.51
C ASN A 40 -31.58 -13.14 -25.33
N ASP A 41 -32.80 -13.28 -24.78
CA ASP A 41 -33.45 -14.47 -24.20
C ASP A 41 -32.85 -15.13 -22.93
N ALA A 42 -33.09 -14.53 -21.76
CA ALA A 42 -32.84 -15.17 -20.45
C ALA A 42 -34.06 -15.97 -19.97
N LYS A 43 -33.88 -17.30 -19.84
CA LYS A 43 -34.78 -18.25 -19.17
C LYS A 43 -34.49 -18.25 -17.65
N PRO A 44 -35.49 -18.36 -16.75
CA PRO A 44 -35.25 -18.34 -15.31
C PRO A 44 -34.46 -19.58 -14.84
N ILE A 45 -33.39 -19.35 -14.07
CA ILE A 45 -32.58 -20.40 -13.44
C ILE A 45 -33.23 -20.78 -12.11
N THR A 46 -33.51 -22.08 -11.93
CA THR A 46 -34.02 -22.67 -10.70
C THR A 46 -32.89 -23.00 -9.72
N LEU A 47 -33.16 -22.90 -8.41
CA LEU A 47 -32.23 -23.05 -7.26
C LEU A 47 -31.56 -24.43 -7.09
N HIS A 48 -31.60 -25.29 -8.10
CA HIS A 48 -31.01 -26.64 -8.05
C HIS A 48 -29.70 -26.77 -8.85
N ASP A 49 -29.21 -25.69 -9.47
CA ASP A 49 -28.01 -25.68 -10.34
C ASP A 49 -26.85 -24.81 -9.82
N LEU A 50 -26.82 -24.44 -8.53
CA LEU A 50 -25.72 -23.64 -7.95
C LEU A 50 -24.62 -24.54 -7.36
N THR A 51 -23.38 -24.38 -7.82
CA THR A 51 -22.18 -25.04 -7.27
C THR A 51 -21.65 -24.33 -6.00
N GLU A 52 -20.93 -25.05 -5.13
CA GLU A 52 -20.51 -24.65 -3.77
C GLU A 52 -19.79 -23.29 -3.61
N GLU A 53 -19.29 -22.65 -4.68
CA GLU A 53 -18.58 -21.36 -4.56
C GLU A 53 -19.47 -20.10 -4.51
N GLN A 54 -20.77 -20.17 -4.82
CA GLN A 54 -21.60 -18.94 -4.90
C GLN A 54 -22.48 -18.65 -3.67
N ALA A 55 -22.50 -19.52 -2.65
CA ALA A 55 -23.32 -19.31 -1.45
C ALA A 55 -22.65 -18.44 -0.36
N LEU A 56 -21.34 -18.18 -0.45
CA LEU A 56 -20.57 -17.53 0.62
C LEU A 56 -20.65 -15.99 0.61
N PHE A 57 -21.08 -15.36 -0.49
CA PHE A 57 -21.13 -13.90 -0.61
C PHE A 57 -22.42 -13.25 -0.07
N ALA A 58 -23.46 -14.04 0.24
CA ALA A 58 -24.77 -13.50 0.63
C ALA A 58 -24.93 -13.23 2.14
N VAL A 59 -23.97 -13.61 3.00
CA VAL A 59 -24.16 -13.60 4.47
C VAL A 59 -23.44 -12.43 5.18
N ILE A 60 -22.68 -11.58 4.49
CA ILE A 60 -21.81 -10.59 5.18
C ILE A 60 -22.46 -9.22 5.45
N ASN A 61 -23.62 -8.88 4.88
CA ASN A 61 -24.15 -7.52 5.02
C ASN A 61 -25.63 -7.45 5.36
N PHE A 62 -26.05 -7.78 6.59
CA PHE A 62 -27.24 -7.17 7.21
C PHE A 62 -27.15 -7.25 8.75
N GLY A 63 -26.81 -6.13 9.40
CA GLY A 63 -27.08 -5.88 10.81
C GLY A 63 -28.36 -5.05 10.95
N PRO A 64 -29.14 -5.18 12.05
CA PRO A 64 -30.46 -4.57 12.14
C PRO A 64 -30.36 -3.10 12.54
N SER A 65 -30.87 -2.20 11.70
CA SER A 65 -31.19 -0.82 12.09
C SER A 65 -32.67 -0.75 12.46
N ILE A 66 -32.91 -0.42 13.72
CA ILE A 66 -34.18 -0.04 14.32
C ILE A 66 -34.71 1.27 13.71
N SER A 67 -35.96 1.27 13.22
CA SER A 67 -36.70 2.48 12.87
C SER A 67 -38.10 2.41 13.48
N GLY A 68 -38.36 3.25 14.48
CA GLY A 68 -39.70 3.68 14.84
C GLY A 68 -39.93 5.07 14.28
N ALA A 69 -41.05 5.28 13.60
CA ALA A 69 -41.63 6.60 13.36
C ALA A 69 -43.11 6.42 13.03
N ASP A 70 -43.91 7.15 13.79
CA ASP A 70 -45.37 7.18 13.80
C ASP A 70 -45.98 7.75 12.51
N ASP A 71 -47.22 7.28 12.23
CA ASP A 71 -48.11 7.70 11.17
C ASP A 71 -48.54 9.18 11.28
N GLU A 72 -48.48 9.92 10.17
CA GLU A 72 -49.40 11.04 9.95
C GLU A 72 -49.83 11.17 8.48
N ASP A 73 -51.16 11.22 8.33
CA ASP A 73 -52.00 11.24 7.14
C ASP A 73 -51.91 12.57 6.37
N THR A 74 -51.59 12.53 5.06
CA THR A 74 -51.90 13.63 4.12
C THR A 74 -52.21 13.10 2.71
N GLY A 75 -53.32 13.58 2.14
CA GLY A 75 -53.96 13.11 0.91
C GLY A 75 -53.26 13.43 -0.43
N PRO A 76 -53.95 13.23 -1.58
CA PRO A 76 -53.32 13.07 -2.88
C PRO A 76 -52.87 14.40 -3.52
N VAL A 77 -51.61 14.44 -3.95
CA VAL A 77 -50.98 15.55 -4.70
C VAL A 77 -51.19 15.34 -6.22
N PRO A 78 -51.55 16.37 -7.01
CA PRO A 78 -51.75 16.25 -8.45
C PRO A 78 -50.44 16.23 -9.26
N SER A 79 -50.46 15.51 -10.38
CA SER A 79 -49.34 15.29 -11.31
C SER A 79 -48.80 16.57 -11.98
N PRO A 80 -47.48 16.66 -12.27
CA PRO A 80 -46.89 17.80 -12.98
C PRO A 80 -47.06 17.72 -14.51
N PRO A 81 -47.04 18.88 -15.22
CA PRO A 81 -47.14 18.94 -16.69
C PRO A 81 -45.84 18.56 -17.41
N PRO A 82 -45.88 18.22 -18.71
CA PRO A 82 -44.72 17.69 -19.43
C PRO A 82 -43.72 18.80 -19.79
N THR A 83 -42.46 18.60 -19.45
CA THR A 83 -41.34 19.50 -19.79
C THR A 83 -40.86 19.25 -21.22
N GLU A 84 -40.79 20.31 -22.04
CA GLU A 84 -40.18 20.27 -23.38
C GLU A 84 -38.66 20.00 -23.33
N LYS A 85 -38.19 19.16 -24.26
CA LYS A 85 -36.79 18.72 -24.40
C LYS A 85 -35.97 19.78 -25.15
N PRO A 86 -34.77 20.17 -24.66
CA PRO A 86 -33.90 21.10 -25.38
C PRO A 86 -33.27 20.46 -26.63
N THR A 87 -33.37 21.13 -27.77
CA THR A 87 -32.72 20.75 -29.04
C THR A 87 -31.29 21.29 -29.09
N VAL A 88 -30.29 20.40 -29.18
CA VAL A 88 -28.87 20.76 -29.29
C VAL A 88 -28.49 20.97 -30.77
N PRO A 89 -27.78 22.05 -31.14
CA PRO A 89 -27.32 22.27 -32.52
C PRO A 89 -26.14 21.35 -32.91
N PRO A 90 -25.99 21.03 -34.21
CA PRO A 90 -24.94 20.12 -34.68
C PRO A 90 -23.53 20.74 -34.63
N PRO A 91 -22.47 19.92 -34.48
CA PRO A 91 -21.09 20.38 -34.41
C PRO A 91 -20.55 20.83 -35.79
N PRO A 92 -19.58 21.76 -35.83
CA PRO A 92 -18.95 22.22 -37.07
C PRO A 92 -18.02 21.16 -37.69
N PRO A 93 -17.76 21.23 -39.01
CA PRO A 93 -16.98 20.24 -39.72
C PRO A 93 -15.48 20.32 -39.38
N THR A 94 -14.89 19.19 -39.04
CA THR A 94 -13.47 19.03 -38.72
C THR A 94 -12.64 18.95 -40.00
N GLU A 95 -11.74 19.92 -40.23
CA GLU A 95 -10.71 19.81 -41.27
C GLU A 95 -9.59 18.86 -40.83
N LYS A 96 -9.18 17.98 -41.76
CA LYS A 96 -8.15 16.96 -41.56
C LYS A 96 -6.74 17.57 -41.69
N PRO A 97 -5.83 17.40 -40.72
CA PRO A 97 -4.46 17.89 -40.85
C PRO A 97 -3.70 17.10 -41.93
N THR A 98 -3.05 17.82 -42.85
CA THR A 98 -2.16 17.25 -43.86
C THR A 98 -0.74 17.28 -43.31
N VAL A 99 -0.12 16.11 -43.11
CA VAL A 99 1.24 15.98 -42.58
C VAL A 99 2.27 16.11 -43.72
N PRO A 100 3.29 16.97 -43.62
CA PRO A 100 4.37 17.05 -44.61
C PRO A 100 5.34 15.85 -44.52
N PRO A 101 5.99 15.46 -45.64
CA PRO A 101 6.87 14.30 -45.69
C PRO A 101 8.20 14.51 -44.93
N PRO A 102 8.82 13.43 -44.41
CA PRO A 102 10.06 13.50 -43.65
C PRO A 102 11.30 13.75 -44.56
N PRO A 103 12.35 14.41 -44.03
CA PRO A 103 13.61 14.62 -44.75
C PRO A 103 14.44 13.32 -44.88
N PRO A 104 15.35 13.24 -45.87
CA PRO A 104 16.12 12.03 -46.14
C PRO A 104 17.21 11.78 -45.10
N THR A 105 17.28 10.53 -44.65
CA THR A 105 18.23 10.02 -43.65
C THR A 105 19.62 9.80 -44.25
N GLU A 106 20.64 10.50 -43.76
CA GLU A 106 22.04 10.18 -44.06
C GLU A 106 22.53 8.99 -43.23
N LYS A 107 23.27 8.10 -43.90
CA LYS A 107 23.81 6.84 -43.39
C LYS A 107 25.10 7.09 -42.57
N PRO A 108 25.21 6.63 -41.31
CA PRO A 108 26.44 6.74 -40.55
C PRO A 108 27.54 5.83 -41.13
N THR A 109 28.70 6.42 -41.40
CA THR A 109 29.91 5.70 -41.81
C THR A 109 30.69 5.29 -40.55
N VAL A 110 30.90 3.99 -40.35
CA VAL A 110 31.61 3.43 -39.19
C VAL A 110 33.13 3.51 -39.42
N PRO A 111 33.93 4.05 -38.48
CA PRO A 111 35.39 3.98 -38.53
C PRO A 111 35.93 2.57 -38.22
N PRO A 112 37.10 2.18 -38.76
CA PRO A 112 37.64 0.83 -38.60
C PRO A 112 38.28 0.60 -37.23
N LEU A 113 38.14 -0.64 -36.75
CA LEU A 113 38.60 -1.18 -35.47
C LEU A 113 40.15 -1.29 -35.43
N PRO A 114 40.83 -1.00 -34.29
CA PRO A 114 42.27 -1.23 -34.14
C PRO A 114 42.60 -2.73 -33.89
N PRO A 115 43.83 -3.17 -34.23
CA PRO A 115 44.21 -4.58 -34.20
C PRO A 115 44.49 -5.11 -32.79
N THR A 116 44.09 -6.36 -32.60
CA THR A 116 44.19 -7.19 -31.39
C THR A 116 45.64 -7.56 -31.07
N GLU A 117 46.15 -7.17 -29.90
CA GLU A 117 47.41 -7.70 -29.36
C GLU A 117 47.17 -9.00 -28.57
N LYS A 118 48.10 -9.93 -28.79
CA LYS A 118 48.13 -11.32 -28.29
C LYS A 118 48.61 -11.35 -26.82
N PRO A 119 47.92 -12.05 -25.89
CA PRO A 119 48.42 -12.21 -24.53
C PRO A 119 49.65 -13.13 -24.50
N THR A 120 50.75 -12.65 -23.92
CA THR A 120 51.93 -13.45 -23.63
C THR A 120 51.86 -13.92 -22.18
N VAL A 121 51.81 -15.24 -21.97
CA VAL A 121 51.73 -15.87 -20.65
C VAL A 121 53.12 -15.87 -19.98
N PRO A 122 53.28 -15.36 -18.74
CA PRO A 122 54.51 -15.53 -17.97
C PRO A 122 54.59 -16.95 -17.33
N PRO A 123 55.81 -17.50 -17.14
CA PRO A 123 56.02 -18.83 -16.60
C PRO A 123 55.72 -18.94 -15.09
N PRO A 124 55.42 -20.15 -14.57
CA PRO A 124 55.10 -20.37 -13.16
C PRO A 124 56.34 -20.27 -12.24
N PRO A 125 56.19 -19.76 -11.00
CA PRO A 125 57.26 -19.75 -10.01
C PRO A 125 57.49 -21.14 -9.38
N PRO A 126 58.70 -21.40 -8.83
CA PRO A 126 59.08 -22.71 -8.33
C PRO A 126 58.37 -23.07 -7.01
N THR A 127 58.08 -24.36 -6.89
CA THR A 127 57.43 -25.01 -5.76
C THR A 127 58.37 -25.07 -4.56
N GLU A 128 58.03 -24.38 -3.48
CA GLU A 128 58.73 -24.48 -2.19
C GLU A 128 57.84 -25.13 -1.13
N LYS A 129 58.44 -26.03 -0.35
CA LYS A 129 57.82 -26.97 0.60
C LYS A 129 57.44 -26.27 1.92
N PRO A 130 56.40 -26.74 2.66
CA PRO A 130 55.81 -25.98 3.76
C PRO A 130 56.72 -25.91 4.99
N THR A 131 57.00 -24.69 5.44
CA THR A 131 57.58 -24.42 6.75
C THR A 131 56.53 -23.69 7.57
N VAL A 132 56.11 -24.29 8.69
CA VAL A 132 55.08 -23.77 9.60
C VAL A 132 55.62 -22.54 10.35
N PRO A 133 54.91 -21.39 10.34
CA PRO A 133 55.11 -20.35 11.33
C PRO A 133 53.91 -20.21 12.27
N GLU A 134 54.27 -19.87 13.49
CA GLU A 134 53.50 -19.73 14.71
C GLU A 134 52.39 -18.67 14.63
N SER A 135 51.29 -18.96 15.32
CA SER A 135 50.00 -18.27 15.26
C SER A 135 50.04 -16.86 15.86
N ILE A 136 50.27 -15.85 15.02
CA ILE A 136 49.85 -14.47 15.29
C ILE A 136 48.47 -14.25 14.65
N THR A 137 47.42 -14.39 15.46
CA THR A 137 46.04 -14.03 15.07
C THR A 137 45.90 -12.51 15.03
N THR A 138 46.48 -11.88 14.02
CA THR A 138 46.02 -10.57 13.55
C THR A 138 44.72 -10.82 12.79
N THR A 139 43.59 -10.54 13.45
CA THR A 139 42.27 -10.54 12.82
C THR A 139 42.28 -9.57 11.63
N PRO A 140 41.97 -10.03 10.40
CA PRO A 140 41.78 -9.14 9.27
C PRO A 140 40.55 -8.28 9.54
N LYS A 141 40.72 -6.96 9.55
CA LYS A 141 39.62 -5.98 9.41
C LYS A 141 38.95 -6.22 8.06
N THR A 142 38.03 -7.17 8.04
CA THR A 142 37.14 -7.44 6.92
C THR A 142 36.06 -6.37 6.96
N SER A 143 36.29 -5.26 6.27
CA SER A 143 35.21 -4.32 5.92
C SER A 143 34.27 -5.01 4.95
N LYS A 144 33.20 -5.63 5.48
CA LYS A 144 32.04 -6.14 4.76
C LYS A 144 30.78 -5.37 5.21
N PRO A 145 29.72 -5.36 4.39
CA PRO A 145 29.08 -4.13 3.91
C PRO A 145 28.07 -3.60 4.92
N LYS A 146 27.98 -2.27 5.02
CA LYS A 146 26.93 -1.57 5.77
C LYS A 146 25.61 -1.71 5.00
N VAL A 147 24.91 -2.83 5.19
CA VAL A 147 23.55 -3.07 4.66
C VAL A 147 22.66 -3.60 5.78
N ARG A 148 22.57 -2.86 6.88
CA ARG A 148 21.38 -2.91 7.74
C ARG A 148 20.96 -1.47 7.93
N GLU A 149 19.74 -1.16 7.48
CA GLU A 149 19.18 0.19 7.51
C GLU A 149 18.70 0.59 8.92
N PHE A 150 18.67 -0.36 9.85
CA PHE A 150 18.28 -0.18 11.24
C PHE A 150 19.40 -0.60 12.21
N GLU A 151 19.37 -0.07 13.43
CA GLU A 151 20.37 -0.32 14.48
C GLU A 151 19.72 -0.95 15.71
N PHE A 152 20.39 -1.93 16.33
CA PHE A 152 19.93 -2.55 17.57
C PHE A 152 20.14 -1.61 18.75
N VAL A 153 19.06 -1.28 19.46
CA VAL A 153 19.09 -0.36 20.61
C VAL A 153 19.40 -1.13 21.89
N GLY A 154 18.71 -2.25 22.11
CA GLY A 154 18.87 -3.03 23.32
C GLY A 154 17.76 -4.03 23.59
N CYS A 155 17.95 -4.79 24.68
CA CYS A 155 16.95 -5.68 25.24
C CYS A 155 16.17 -4.96 26.34
N TYR A 156 14.84 -4.92 26.27
CA TYR A 156 13.98 -4.21 27.23
C TYR A 156 12.94 -5.16 27.82
N ALA A 157 12.45 -4.90 29.03
CA ALA A 157 11.30 -5.64 29.55
C ALA A 157 10.09 -5.40 28.65
N ASN A 158 9.37 -6.45 28.20
CA ASN A 158 8.20 -6.23 27.33
C ASN A 158 7.06 -5.52 28.06
N HIS A 159 6.97 -5.72 29.38
CA HIS A 159 5.95 -5.11 30.22
C HIS A 159 6.56 -4.50 31.49
N HIS A 160 5.98 -3.39 31.93
CA HIS A 160 6.20 -2.80 33.25
C HIS A 160 4.85 -2.33 33.81
N GLY A 161 4.25 -3.09 34.73
CA GLY A 161 2.88 -2.86 35.15
C GLY A 161 1.90 -3.08 33.99
N THR A 162 1.14 -2.04 33.63
CA THR A 162 0.19 -2.05 32.50
C THR A 162 0.79 -1.61 31.17
N GLU A 163 2.02 -1.08 31.18
CA GLU A 163 2.67 -0.54 30.00
C GLU A 163 3.38 -1.65 29.22
N THR A 164 3.30 -1.59 27.89
CA THR A 164 4.16 -2.35 26.97
C THR A 164 5.39 -1.53 26.62
N ALA A 165 6.47 -2.21 26.21
CA ALA A 165 7.71 -1.54 25.80
C ALA A 165 7.52 -0.58 24.62
N LEU A 166 6.64 -0.95 23.69
CA LEU A 166 6.21 -0.17 22.53
C LEU A 166 4.67 -0.19 22.49
N ASP A 167 4.05 0.94 22.17
CA ASP A 167 2.61 1.20 22.41
C ASP A 167 1.64 0.60 21.38
N ASP A 168 2.12 0.10 20.24
CA ASP A 168 1.24 -0.41 19.18
C ASP A 168 0.78 -1.86 19.43
N ILE A 169 -0.36 -2.22 18.83
CA ILE A 169 -0.88 -3.59 18.85
C ILE A 169 0.08 -4.48 18.04
N PRO A 170 0.59 -5.59 18.61
CA PRO A 170 1.57 -6.40 17.92
C PRO A 170 0.97 -7.18 16.75
N ARG A 171 1.76 -7.30 15.68
CA ARG A 171 1.52 -8.29 14.62
C ARG A 171 2.22 -9.60 14.97
N SER A 172 1.46 -10.68 15.04
CA SER A 172 2.01 -12.03 15.16
C SER A 172 2.31 -12.62 13.77
N HIS A 173 3.47 -13.24 13.59
CA HIS A 173 3.82 -14.02 12.41
C HIS A 173 4.58 -15.30 12.81
N PRO A 174 4.16 -16.49 12.34
CA PRO A 174 4.80 -17.76 12.74
C PRO A 174 6.23 -17.88 12.21
N GLU A 175 6.52 -17.30 11.04
CA GLU A 175 7.84 -17.27 10.41
C GLU A 175 8.46 -15.87 10.53
N MET A 176 8.40 -15.25 11.72
CA MET A 176 8.91 -13.89 11.91
C MET A 176 10.43 -13.82 11.66
N THR A 177 10.87 -12.77 10.97
CA THR A 177 12.28 -12.34 10.89
C THR A 177 12.43 -10.91 11.40
N VAL A 178 13.67 -10.47 11.64
CA VAL A 178 13.95 -9.08 12.00
C VAL A 178 13.56 -8.13 10.87
N VAL A 179 13.79 -8.54 9.63
CA VAL A 179 13.49 -7.77 8.41
C VAL A 179 11.99 -7.62 8.18
N ASP A 180 11.19 -8.65 8.48
CA ASP A 180 9.73 -8.55 8.36
C ASP A 180 9.15 -7.49 9.31
N CYS A 181 9.63 -7.48 10.56
CA CYS A 181 9.19 -6.50 11.54
C CYS A 181 9.66 -5.09 11.19
N TYR A 182 10.90 -4.97 10.69
CA TYR A 182 11.44 -3.72 10.15
C TYR A 182 10.51 -3.12 9.08
N PHE A 183 10.15 -3.87 8.04
CA PHE A 183 9.27 -3.35 6.98
C PHE A 183 7.87 -3.00 7.50
N PHE A 184 7.32 -3.84 8.37
CA PHE A 184 6.00 -3.62 8.96
C PHE A 184 5.91 -2.30 9.74
N CYS A 185 6.94 -1.98 10.54
CA CYS A 185 6.98 -0.76 11.34
C CYS A 185 7.46 0.46 10.55
N THR A 186 8.27 0.27 9.49
CA THR A 186 8.63 1.34 8.56
C THR A 186 7.38 1.91 7.87
N LEU A 187 6.45 1.05 7.45
CA LEU A 187 5.16 1.45 6.86
C LEU A 187 4.25 2.22 7.83
N ARG A 188 4.54 2.18 9.14
CA ARG A 188 3.79 2.88 10.20
C ARG A 188 4.48 4.15 10.67
N PHE A 189 5.59 4.53 10.03
CA PHE A 189 6.39 5.70 10.42
C PHE A 189 6.83 5.69 11.88
N ALA A 190 6.96 4.50 12.49
CA ALA A 190 7.41 4.38 13.86
C ALA A 190 8.87 4.83 14.01
N ASN A 191 9.28 5.21 15.23
CA ASN A 191 10.69 5.49 15.52
C ASN A 191 11.45 4.19 15.84
N TYR A 192 10.73 3.20 16.38
CA TYR A 192 11.28 1.95 16.84
C TYR A 192 10.42 0.79 16.36
N PHE A 193 11.07 -0.34 16.15
CA PHE A 193 10.40 -1.63 16.10
C PHE A 193 11.02 -2.57 17.11
N GLY A 194 10.26 -3.55 17.55
CA GLY A 194 10.75 -4.54 18.48
C GLY A 194 10.09 -5.89 18.28
N ILE A 195 10.83 -6.94 18.60
CA ILE A 195 10.34 -8.31 18.47
C ILE A 195 10.37 -8.97 19.82
N PHE A 196 9.21 -9.50 20.21
CA PHE A 196 8.95 -10.14 21.47
C PHE A 196 8.52 -11.59 21.22
N ASP A 197 8.97 -12.49 22.09
CA ASP A 197 8.52 -13.89 22.11
C ASP A 197 8.66 -14.60 20.76
N ALA A 198 9.76 -14.31 20.05
CA ALA A 198 10.14 -14.82 18.74
C ALA A 198 9.23 -14.43 17.55
N THR A 199 7.95 -14.14 17.79
CA THR A 199 6.90 -14.12 16.75
C THR A 199 6.08 -12.84 16.71
N LYS A 200 6.20 -11.95 17.72
CA LYS A 200 5.38 -10.74 17.84
C LYS A 200 6.20 -9.51 17.50
N CYS A 201 5.79 -8.81 16.45
CA CYS A 201 6.37 -7.55 16.03
C CYS A 201 5.57 -6.39 16.62
N TYR A 202 6.26 -5.48 17.29
CA TYR A 202 5.72 -4.25 17.86
C TYR A 202 6.36 -3.04 17.19
N CYS A 203 5.56 -1.98 17.02
CA CYS A 203 6.02 -0.68 16.56
C CYS A 203 5.80 0.34 17.67
N GLY A 204 6.63 1.39 17.73
CA GLY A 204 6.43 2.44 18.71
C GLY A 204 7.21 3.71 18.41
N PHE A 205 6.75 4.81 19.01
CA PHE A 205 7.41 6.11 18.89
C PHE A 205 8.35 6.41 20.07
N THR A 206 8.11 5.76 21.20
CA THR A 206 8.89 5.84 22.43
C THR A 206 9.15 4.44 22.98
N ILE A 207 10.18 4.32 23.82
CA ILE A 207 10.45 3.10 24.58
C ILE A 207 10.01 3.39 26.02
N ASN A 208 8.98 2.70 26.49
CA ASN A 208 8.31 3.04 27.76
C ASN A 208 8.77 2.17 28.94
N THR A 209 9.57 1.15 28.68
CA THR A 209 10.08 0.23 29.70
C THR A 209 11.58 0.34 29.89
N THR A 210 12.09 -0.33 30.91
CA THR A 210 13.51 -0.30 31.26
C THR A 210 14.31 -1.35 30.50
N GLN A 211 15.56 -0.99 30.20
CA GLN A 211 16.52 -1.90 29.61
C GLN A 211 16.86 -3.03 30.60
N VAL A 212 17.03 -4.24 30.09
CA VAL A 212 17.40 -5.44 30.86
C VAL A 212 18.67 -6.06 30.28
N VAL A 213 19.21 -7.06 30.97
CA VAL A 213 20.38 -7.81 30.48
C VAL A 213 20.08 -8.47 29.13
N GLN A 214 21.04 -8.37 28.21
CA GLN A 214 20.93 -8.87 26.82
C GLN A 214 20.52 -10.35 26.76
N ASP A 215 20.90 -11.13 27.78
CA ASP A 215 20.60 -12.56 27.88
C ASP A 215 19.12 -12.89 27.95
N ARG A 216 18.27 -11.91 28.29
CA ARG A 216 16.82 -12.05 28.22
C ARG A 216 16.28 -11.98 26.79
N CYS A 217 17.07 -11.50 25.83
CA CYS A 217 16.76 -11.47 24.42
C CYS A 217 17.64 -12.47 23.66
N ARG A 218 17.33 -13.76 23.77
CA ARG A 218 18.11 -14.85 23.15
C ARG A 218 17.26 -15.81 22.31
N LEU A 219 15.96 -15.54 22.15
CA LEU A 219 15.13 -16.36 21.28
C LEU A 219 15.50 -16.09 19.83
N THR A 220 15.71 -17.17 19.09
CA THR A 220 15.97 -17.12 17.65
C THR A 220 14.69 -16.83 16.89
N CYS A 221 14.79 -16.05 15.81
CA CYS A 221 13.67 -15.82 14.92
C CYS A 221 13.28 -17.14 14.20
N PRO A 222 11.99 -17.52 14.14
CA PRO A 222 11.58 -18.76 13.47
C PRO A 222 11.90 -18.74 11.96
N GLY A 223 11.67 -17.60 11.29
CA GLY A 223 11.94 -17.46 9.86
C GLY A 223 13.43 -17.28 9.52
N ASN A 224 14.27 -16.99 10.52
CA ASN A 224 15.72 -16.90 10.34
C ASN A 224 16.47 -17.21 11.65
N PRO A 225 16.94 -18.45 11.86
CA PRO A 225 17.61 -18.86 13.10
C PRO A 225 18.95 -18.15 13.40
N LEU A 226 19.50 -17.40 12.44
CA LEU A 226 20.71 -16.59 12.63
C LEU A 226 20.42 -15.22 13.28
N GLU A 227 19.15 -14.88 13.46
CA GLU A 227 18.69 -13.62 14.04
C GLU A 227 18.08 -13.82 15.43
N VAL A 228 18.13 -12.75 16.24
CA VAL A 228 17.57 -12.72 17.58
C VAL A 228 16.27 -11.91 17.58
N CYS A 229 15.19 -12.54 18.04
CA CYS A 229 13.82 -12.04 18.05
C CYS A 229 13.24 -11.96 19.48
N GLY A 230 13.99 -11.34 20.40
CA GLY A 230 13.52 -11.09 21.77
C GLY A 230 13.62 -12.28 22.71
N GLY A 231 12.68 -12.34 23.64
CA GLY A 231 12.64 -13.24 24.77
C GLY A 231 11.22 -13.51 25.25
N SER A 232 11.07 -14.47 26.16
CA SER A 232 9.77 -14.80 26.78
C SER A 232 9.22 -13.69 27.68
N SER A 233 10.07 -12.76 28.12
CA SER A 233 9.69 -11.61 28.97
C SER A 233 10.34 -10.29 28.54
N ALA A 234 11.11 -10.31 27.45
CA ALA A 234 11.89 -9.17 27.00
C ALA A 234 11.80 -9.02 25.49
N ILE A 235 11.85 -7.78 25.03
CA ILE A 235 11.74 -7.38 23.63
C ILE A 235 13.11 -6.91 23.12
N SER A 236 13.49 -7.36 21.94
CA SER A 236 14.65 -6.82 21.22
C SER A 236 14.21 -5.58 20.44
N ILE A 237 14.66 -4.40 20.84
CA ILE A 237 14.29 -3.13 20.21
C ILE A 237 15.38 -2.65 19.27
N TYR A 238 14.94 -2.16 18.12
CA TYR A 238 15.76 -1.57 17.07
C TYR A 238 15.23 -0.17 16.76
N VAL A 239 16.14 0.75 16.45
CA VAL A 239 15.79 2.08 15.97
C VAL A 239 15.63 1.99 14.46
N LEU A 240 14.48 2.45 13.98
CA LEU A 240 14.27 2.61 12.55
C LEU A 240 15.18 3.74 12.07
N PRO A 241 15.75 3.64 10.85
CA PRO A 241 16.30 4.84 10.25
C PRO A 241 15.15 5.84 10.25
N LYS A 242 15.42 7.04 10.76
CA LYS A 242 14.48 8.14 10.53
C LYS A 242 14.23 8.11 9.02
N PRO A 243 12.97 8.08 8.56
CA PRO A 243 12.70 8.24 7.15
C PRO A 243 13.57 9.41 6.75
N LYS A 244 14.45 9.22 5.76
CA LYS A 244 15.20 10.35 5.21
C LYS A 244 14.11 11.34 4.89
N VAL A 245 14.02 12.38 5.70
CA VAL A 245 12.96 13.35 5.55
C VAL A 245 13.27 13.88 4.18
N VAL A 246 12.46 13.50 3.20
CA VAL A 246 12.37 14.26 1.97
C VAL A 246 11.98 15.61 2.55
N SER A 247 12.96 16.50 2.70
CA SER A 247 12.75 17.87 3.12
C SER A 247 11.55 18.30 2.31
N ARG A 248 10.43 18.59 3.00
CA ARG A 248 9.16 18.96 2.36
C ARG A 248 9.53 19.75 1.11
N PRO A 249 9.20 19.29 -0.11
CA PRO A 249 9.58 20.03 -1.29
C PRO A 249 9.00 21.43 -1.12
N GLU A 250 9.88 22.44 -1.08
CA GLU A 250 9.49 23.76 -0.59
C GLU A 250 8.37 24.34 -1.46
N ASP A 251 8.34 23.97 -2.75
CA ASP A 251 7.26 24.27 -3.68
C ASP A 251 6.84 23.05 -4.52
N PRO A 252 5.53 22.92 -4.82
CA PRO A 252 5.06 21.98 -5.84
C PRO A 252 5.61 22.36 -7.21
N VAL A 253 5.88 21.36 -8.03
CA VAL A 253 6.20 21.56 -9.46
C VAL A 253 5.01 22.20 -10.17
N GLY A 254 3.79 21.80 -9.82
CA GLY A 254 2.56 22.42 -10.31
C GLY A 254 1.30 21.60 -10.03
N CYS A 255 0.17 22.18 -10.41
CA CYS A 255 -1.13 21.53 -10.44
C CYS A 255 -1.43 21.06 -11.88
N TYR A 256 -1.76 19.79 -12.05
CA TYR A 256 -1.94 19.18 -13.37
C TYR A 256 -3.26 18.43 -13.46
N PHE A 257 -3.92 18.51 -14.60
CA PHE A 257 -5.12 17.70 -14.84
C PHE A 257 -4.72 16.21 -14.90
N ALA A 258 -5.41 15.40 -14.11
CA ALA A 258 -5.10 13.98 -13.98
C ALA A 258 -6.35 13.13 -14.18
N SER A 259 -6.18 12.08 -14.98
CA SER A 259 -7.19 11.08 -15.32
C SER A 259 -6.53 9.70 -15.25
N ASP A 260 -7.31 8.64 -15.48
CA ASP A 260 -6.75 7.29 -15.45
C ASP A 260 -5.62 7.07 -16.46
N SER A 261 -5.63 7.80 -17.58
CA SER A 261 -4.59 7.80 -18.62
C SER A 261 -3.50 8.86 -18.44
N SER A 262 -3.74 9.88 -17.61
CA SER A 262 -2.84 11.03 -17.39
C SER A 262 -2.22 10.96 -16.00
N THR A 263 -1.14 10.18 -15.87
CA THR A 263 -0.50 9.84 -14.59
C THR A 263 1.02 10.03 -14.67
N LEU A 264 1.72 9.97 -13.54
CA LEU A 264 3.18 10.11 -13.53
C LEU A 264 3.94 8.91 -14.15
N GLY A 265 3.23 7.85 -14.54
CA GLY A 265 3.80 6.67 -15.21
C GLY A 265 4.40 5.62 -14.27
N GLY A 266 4.14 5.71 -12.97
CA GLY A 266 4.60 4.75 -11.96
C GLY A 266 3.49 4.24 -11.03
N PRO A 267 3.86 3.63 -9.90
CA PRO A 267 2.92 3.05 -8.94
C PRO A 267 1.92 4.07 -8.41
N LYS A 268 0.69 3.60 -8.15
CA LYS A 268 -0.36 4.36 -7.48
C LYS A 268 -0.71 3.70 -6.16
N LEU A 269 -0.94 4.49 -5.13
CA LEU A 269 -1.34 4.03 -3.81
C LEU A 269 -2.50 4.88 -3.30
N SER A 270 -3.40 4.32 -2.51
CA SER A 270 -4.51 5.06 -1.90
C SER A 270 -4.50 4.87 -0.38
N SER A 271 -4.78 5.93 0.37
CA SER A 271 -4.88 5.89 1.83
C SER A 271 -5.77 7.00 2.36
N SER A 272 -6.53 6.72 3.42
CA SER A 272 -7.24 7.73 4.22
C SER A 272 -6.27 8.59 5.05
N ASP A 273 -5.06 8.10 5.31
CA ASP A 273 -4.03 8.82 6.10
C ASP A 273 -2.97 9.46 5.19
N MET A 274 -3.32 9.76 3.93
CA MET A 274 -2.39 10.32 2.97
C MET A 274 -1.93 11.74 3.36
N THR A 275 -0.61 11.96 3.30
CA THR A 275 0.06 13.26 3.44
C THR A 275 1.11 13.41 2.34
N GLN A 276 1.66 14.61 2.10
CA GLN A 276 2.76 14.75 1.12
C GLN A 276 3.96 13.92 1.53
N SER A 277 4.26 13.86 2.83
CA SER A 277 5.39 13.09 3.37
C SER A 277 5.21 11.58 3.20
N VAL A 278 3.99 11.06 3.38
CA VAL A 278 3.66 9.64 3.17
C VAL A 278 3.85 9.29 1.70
N CYS A 279 3.25 10.07 0.79
CA CYS A 279 3.39 9.81 -0.64
C CYS A 279 4.85 9.93 -1.11
N ALA A 280 5.57 10.95 -0.65
CA ALA A 280 6.97 11.13 -0.97
C ALA A 280 7.82 9.93 -0.52
N SER A 281 7.59 9.44 0.69
CA SER A 281 8.33 8.31 1.26
C SER A 281 8.05 7.01 0.53
N GLU A 282 6.79 6.75 0.15
CA GLU A 282 6.44 5.58 -0.65
C GLU A 282 7.05 5.66 -2.05
N CYS A 283 6.94 6.80 -2.73
CA CYS A 283 7.53 6.98 -4.05
C CYS A 283 9.07 6.92 -4.05
N ALA A 284 9.73 7.34 -2.96
CA ALA A 284 11.17 7.22 -2.82
C ALA A 284 11.66 5.76 -2.83
N LYS A 285 10.85 4.78 -2.37
CA LYS A 285 11.18 3.35 -2.44
C LYS A 285 11.31 2.85 -3.88
N TYR A 286 10.58 3.49 -4.81
CA TYR A 286 10.59 3.16 -6.22
C TYR A 286 11.61 3.99 -7.03
N LEU A 287 12.44 4.80 -6.36
CA LEU A 287 13.46 5.66 -6.99
C LEU A 287 12.89 6.57 -8.10
N THR A 288 11.66 7.05 -7.93
CA THR A 288 11.02 7.93 -8.92
C THR A 288 11.48 9.39 -8.77
N LYS A 289 11.32 10.18 -9.83
CA LYS A 289 11.68 11.60 -9.87
C LYS A 289 10.61 12.50 -9.25
N TYR A 290 9.35 12.10 -9.36
CA TYR A 290 8.20 12.87 -8.91
C TYR A 290 7.27 12.01 -8.07
N PHE A 291 6.50 12.70 -7.24
CA PHE A 291 5.28 12.17 -6.62
C PHE A 291 4.15 13.18 -6.80
N GLY A 292 2.92 12.69 -6.85
CA GLY A 292 1.74 13.49 -7.10
C GLY A 292 0.59 13.04 -6.20
N LEU A 293 -0.23 13.99 -5.78
CA LEU A 293 -1.31 13.75 -4.84
C LEU A 293 -2.64 14.22 -5.42
N MET A 294 -3.67 13.41 -5.22
CA MET A 294 -5.06 13.77 -5.50
C MET A 294 -5.91 13.37 -4.29
N THR A 295 -7.02 14.06 -4.09
CA THR A 295 -7.93 13.79 -2.97
C THR A 295 -9.35 13.73 -3.49
N LYS A 296 -10.03 12.61 -3.24
CA LYS A 296 -11.43 12.41 -3.61
C LYS A 296 -12.15 11.76 -2.43
N ASP A 297 -13.29 12.34 -2.02
CA ASP A 297 -14.14 11.79 -0.96
C ASP A 297 -13.38 11.48 0.35
N SER A 298 -12.45 12.37 0.75
CA SER A 298 -11.55 12.19 1.91
C SER A 298 -10.58 11.00 1.81
N GLN A 299 -10.44 10.39 0.63
CA GLN A 299 -9.41 9.41 0.33
C GLN A 299 -8.31 10.06 -0.52
N GLY A 300 -7.07 9.91 -0.08
CA GLY A 300 -5.92 10.45 -0.78
C GLY A 300 -5.34 9.38 -1.71
N SER A 301 -5.04 9.75 -2.94
CA SER A 301 -4.27 8.92 -3.86
C SER A 301 -2.90 9.54 -4.11
N CYS A 302 -1.89 8.70 -4.02
CA CYS A 302 -0.49 8.97 -4.28
C CYS A 302 -0.13 8.36 -5.61
N HIS A 303 0.50 9.14 -6.46
CA HIS A 303 0.99 8.73 -7.76
C HIS A 303 2.50 8.92 -7.76
N CYS A 304 3.25 7.90 -8.12
CA CYS A 304 4.70 7.96 -8.26
C CYS A 304 5.06 7.96 -9.73
N GLY A 305 6.20 8.55 -10.10
CA GLY A 305 6.72 8.34 -11.44
C GLY A 305 7.76 9.35 -11.90
N ASN A 306 8.11 9.26 -13.18
CA ASN A 306 9.24 9.97 -13.76
C ASN A 306 8.84 11.02 -14.79
N GLU A 307 7.56 11.04 -15.16
CA GLU A 307 7.03 11.89 -16.23
C GLU A 307 5.90 12.75 -15.67
N ILE A 308 5.81 14.00 -16.14
CA ILE A 308 4.69 14.89 -15.82
C ILE A 308 3.72 14.86 -16.99
N PRO A 309 2.43 14.54 -16.78
CA PRO A 309 1.46 14.51 -17.85
C PRO A 309 1.40 15.83 -18.60
N SER A 310 1.38 15.76 -19.94
CA SER A 310 1.34 16.94 -20.83
C SER A 310 2.56 17.88 -20.73
N GLY A 311 3.64 17.47 -20.06
CA GLY A 311 4.87 18.23 -19.91
C GLY A 311 4.80 19.37 -18.87
N GLU A 312 5.97 19.89 -18.48
CA GLU A 312 6.08 20.88 -17.39
C GLU A 312 5.39 22.23 -17.68
N GLN A 313 5.01 22.51 -18.93
CA GLN A 313 4.43 23.79 -19.36
C GLN A 313 2.91 23.88 -19.17
N ASN A 314 2.20 22.75 -19.06
CA ASN A 314 0.75 22.72 -18.97
C ASN A 314 0.25 22.68 -17.52
N LYS A 315 0.57 23.74 -16.77
CA LYS A 315 0.17 23.90 -15.36
C LYS A 315 -1.17 24.61 -15.25
N TYR A 316 -2.02 24.12 -14.35
CA TYR A 316 -3.23 24.80 -13.92
C TYR A 316 -2.94 25.71 -12.73
N ASP A 317 -3.86 26.64 -12.49
CA ASP A 317 -3.80 27.49 -11.30
C ASP A 317 -3.84 26.65 -10.03
N MET A 318 -3.05 27.05 -9.02
CA MET A 318 -2.95 26.31 -7.76
C MET A 318 -4.28 26.22 -7.00
N SER A 319 -5.25 27.09 -7.28
CA SER A 319 -6.62 27.00 -6.76
C SER A 319 -7.33 25.69 -7.05
N PHE A 320 -6.98 25.01 -8.13
CA PHE A 320 -7.53 23.69 -8.46
C PHE A 320 -6.94 22.54 -7.63
N CYS A 321 -5.84 22.77 -6.89
CA CYS A 321 -5.12 21.76 -6.11
C CYS A 321 -5.11 22.07 -4.60
N GLN A 322 -6.19 22.65 -4.06
CA GLN A 322 -6.27 23.11 -2.67
C GLN A 322 -6.97 22.15 -1.70
N TYR A 323 -7.32 20.93 -2.11
CA TYR A 323 -7.95 19.99 -1.19
C TYR A 323 -6.95 19.59 -0.11
N LYS A 324 -7.43 19.54 1.14
CA LYS A 324 -6.60 19.15 2.27
C LYS A 324 -6.24 17.68 2.17
N CYS A 325 -5.01 17.36 2.57
CA CYS A 325 -4.61 15.97 2.74
C CYS A 325 -5.49 15.31 3.82
N PRO A 326 -5.98 14.09 3.62
CA PRO A 326 -6.86 13.44 4.59
C PRO A 326 -6.12 12.96 5.85
N GLY A 327 -4.80 12.72 5.76
CA GLY A 327 -3.96 12.30 6.88
C GLY A 327 -3.51 13.42 7.83
N VAL A 328 -3.78 14.69 7.54
CA VAL A 328 -3.35 15.78 8.43
C VAL A 328 -4.38 16.11 9.52
N ARG A 329 -3.91 16.19 10.77
CA ARG A 329 -4.73 16.55 11.95
C ARG A 329 -4.53 17.99 12.43
N PHE A 330 -3.35 18.57 12.20
CA PHE A 330 -2.95 19.84 12.83
C PHE A 330 -2.33 20.88 11.86
N ASN A 331 -1.99 20.49 10.64
CA ASN A 331 -1.35 21.37 9.65
C ASN A 331 -2.22 21.51 8.39
N MET A 332 -2.14 22.66 7.72
CA MET A 332 -2.78 22.88 6.43
C MET A 332 -1.86 22.42 5.31
N GLU A 333 -1.91 21.13 5.02
CA GLU A 333 -1.26 20.52 3.86
C GLU A 333 -2.30 20.28 2.77
N VAL A 334 -1.93 20.54 1.52
CA VAL A 334 -2.78 20.33 0.35
C VAL A 334 -2.32 19.14 -0.48
N CYS A 335 -3.28 18.39 -1.04
CA CYS A 335 -3.11 17.12 -1.74
C CYS A 335 -3.95 17.08 -3.02
N GLY A 336 -3.86 18.12 -3.85
CA GLY A 336 -4.53 18.18 -5.14
C GLY A 336 -6.02 18.42 -5.02
N SER A 337 -6.80 17.73 -5.84
CA SER A 337 -8.25 17.66 -5.81
C SER A 337 -8.73 16.34 -6.41
N ASP A 338 -10.02 16.25 -6.74
CA ASP A 338 -10.65 15.09 -7.37
C ASP A 338 -10.20 14.88 -8.82
N MET A 339 -9.91 15.98 -9.53
CA MET A 339 -9.53 15.99 -10.95
C MET A 339 -8.12 16.52 -11.21
N PHE A 340 -7.49 17.18 -10.23
CA PHE A 340 -6.17 17.76 -10.39
C PHE A 340 -5.16 17.16 -9.41
N MET A 341 -4.02 16.75 -9.97
CA MET A 341 -2.89 16.22 -9.24
C MET A 341 -1.92 17.34 -8.89
N LEU A 342 -1.63 17.46 -7.59
CA LEU A 342 -0.56 18.31 -7.11
C LEU A 342 0.76 17.56 -7.15
N VAL A 343 1.69 17.99 -8.00
CA VAL A 343 2.93 17.27 -8.27
C VAL A 343 4.12 17.94 -7.61
N PHE A 344 5.02 17.13 -7.07
CA PHE A 344 6.23 17.53 -6.38
C PHE A 344 7.45 16.75 -6.92
N LYS A 345 8.64 17.35 -6.79
CA LYS A 345 9.90 16.66 -7.08
C LYS A 345 10.38 15.90 -5.85
N LEU A 346 10.83 14.66 -6.05
CA LEU A 346 11.51 13.90 -5.00
C LEU A 346 12.96 14.32 -4.88
N ASN A 347 13.33 14.82 -3.70
CA ASN A 347 14.71 15.08 -3.34
C ASN A 347 15.18 13.98 -2.39
N ILE A 348 15.81 12.95 -2.93
CA ILE A 348 16.41 11.88 -2.14
C ILE A 348 17.79 12.37 -1.70
N GLN A 349 17.90 12.87 -0.47
CA GLN A 349 19.20 13.19 0.14
C GLN A 349 19.98 11.88 0.34
N SER A 350 21.13 11.72 -0.33
CA SER A 350 21.97 10.51 -0.31
C SER A 350 22.70 10.31 0.99
#